data_AF-A0A955LLV2-F1
#
_entry.id   AF-A0A955LLV2-F1
#
_cell.length_a   1.000
_cell.length_b   1.000
_cell.length_c   1.000
_cell.angle_alpha   90.00
_cell.angle_beta   90.00
_cell.angle_gamma   90.00
#
_symmetry.space_group_name_H-M   'P 1'
#
loop_
_entity.id
_entity.type
_entity.pdbx_description
1 polymer ?
#
loop_
_entity_poly.entity_id
_entity_poly.type
_entity_poly.pdbx_seq_one_letter_code
_entity_poly.pdbx_strand_id
1 'polypeptide(L)'
;MNQNIKSVLARIRYLEESIQKGHEYLEYNMHADWNGFRALFTEKFRDGKALPPHKDWVKNVFIPRHEKTLKRAQDRLEKLEGKDKDKSTGQGLRHHN
;
A
#
# COMPACT_ATOMS: atom_id res chain seq x y z
N MET A 1 -2.50 14.01 -15.71
CA MET A 1 -2.25 12.77 -14.94
C MET A 1 -3.59 12.14 -14.57
N ASN A 2 -3.84 10.90 -15.01
CA ASN A 2 -5.09 10.17 -14.81
C ASN A 2 -5.42 10.03 -13.31
N GLN A 3 -6.66 10.32 -12.91
CA GLN A 3 -7.07 10.26 -11.50
C GLN A 3 -6.88 8.86 -10.90
N ASN A 4 -7.04 7.82 -11.72
CA ASN A 4 -6.78 6.43 -11.32
C ASN A 4 -5.30 6.18 -11.00
N ILE A 5 -4.39 6.77 -11.77
CA ILE A 5 -2.93 6.66 -11.54
C ILE A 5 -2.56 7.35 -10.22
N LYS A 6 -3.11 8.54 -9.98
CA LYS A 6 -2.90 9.27 -8.71
C LYS A 6 -3.34 8.44 -7.50
N SER A 7 -4.51 7.80 -7.56
CA SER A 7 -5.01 6.95 -6.48
C SER A 7 -4.14 5.71 -6.25
N VAL A 8 -3.62 5.09 -7.31
CA VAL A 8 -2.70 3.94 -7.19
C VAL A 8 -1.37 4.36 -6.58
N LEU A 9 -0.80 5.50 -6.99
CA LEU A 9 0.44 6.02 -6.41
C LEU A 9 0.29 6.41 -4.94
N ALA A 10 -0.82 7.04 -4.56
CA ALA A 10 -1.13 7.32 -3.16
C ALA A 10 -1.22 6.02 -2.35
N ARG A 11 -1.79 4.97 -2.93
CA ARG A 11 -1.85 3.65 -2.28
C ARG A 11 -0.49 3.00 -2.13
N ILE A 12 0.38 3.09 -3.14
CA ILE A 12 1.78 2.61 -3.09
C ILE A 12 2.52 3.29 -1.95
N ARG A 13 2.51 4.63 -1.91
CA ARG A 13 3.16 5.41 -0.86
C ARG A 13 2.69 5.02 0.54
N TYR A 14 1.37 4.89 0.73
CA TYR A 14 0.81 4.44 2.02
C TYR A 14 1.33 3.05 2.44
N LEU A 15 1.43 2.12 1.49
CA LEU A 15 1.91 0.76 1.78
C LEU A 15 3.39 0.75 2.15
N GLU A 16 4.22 1.52 1.46
CA GLU A 16 5.65 1.69 1.77
C GLU A 16 5.86 2.28 3.16
N GLU A 17 5.16 3.38 3.48
CA GLU A 17 5.21 4.01 4.80
C GLU A 17 4.75 3.03 5.90
N SER A 18 3.74 2.22 5.62
CA SER A 18 3.22 1.21 6.57
C SER A 18 4.22 0.07 6.81
N ILE A 19 4.88 -0.43 5.77
CA ILE A 19 5.92 -1.48 5.88
C ILE A 19 7.10 -0.95 6.68
N GLN A 20 7.59 0.24 6.35
CA GLN A 20 8.70 0.88 7.04
C GLN A 20 8.44 1.01 8.54
N LYS A 21 7.27 1.51 8.92
CA LYS A 21 6.87 1.58 10.33
C LYS A 21 6.68 0.22 10.99
N GLY A 22 6.27 -0.81 10.23
CA GLY A 22 6.28 -2.19 10.71
C GLY A 22 7.68 -2.66 11.11
N HIS A 23 8.69 -2.37 10.30
CA HIS A 23 10.09 -2.66 10.62
C HIS A 23 10.58 -1.87 11.84
N GLU A 24 10.31 -0.57 11.90
CA GLU A 24 10.68 0.28 13.03
C GLU A 24 10.03 -0.17 14.35
N TYR A 25 8.80 -0.68 14.31
CA TYR A 25 8.15 -1.29 15.48
C TYR A 25 8.86 -2.58 15.92
N LEU A 26 9.25 -3.44 14.97
CA LEU A 26 9.95 -4.68 15.30
C LEU A 26 11.31 -4.39 15.95
N GLU A 27 12.06 -3.44 15.40
CA GLU A 27 13.42 -3.11 15.80
C GLU A 27 13.47 -2.23 17.06
N TYR A 28 12.71 -1.14 17.09
CA TYR A 28 12.80 -0.10 18.13
C TYR A 28 11.57 -0.01 19.03
N ASN A 29 10.54 -0.85 18.80
CA ASN A 29 9.25 -0.78 19.49
C ASN A 29 8.54 0.57 19.33
N MET A 30 8.91 1.34 18.30
CA MET A 30 8.31 2.62 17.94
C MET A 30 6.94 2.44 17.27
N HIS A 31 6.07 3.45 17.35
CA HIS A 31 4.73 3.44 16.72
C HIS A 31 3.71 2.46 17.32
N ALA A 32 3.92 2.04 18.58
CA ALA A 32 2.99 1.22 19.34
C ALA A 32 1.56 1.79 19.39
N ASP A 33 1.41 3.13 19.39
CA ASP A 33 0.14 3.84 19.53
C ASP A 33 -0.38 4.47 18.22
N TRP A 34 0.16 4.06 17.06
CA TRP A 34 -0.14 4.77 15.83
C TRP A 34 -1.51 4.40 15.23
N ASN A 35 -2.39 5.40 15.08
CA ASN A 35 -3.75 5.30 14.53
C ASN A 35 -3.89 4.66 13.13
N GLY A 36 -2.79 4.46 12.40
CA GLY A 36 -2.77 3.78 11.10
C GLY A 36 -2.55 2.27 11.20
N PHE A 37 -2.13 1.78 12.36
CA PHE A 37 -1.86 0.38 12.61
C PHE A 37 -3.15 -0.33 13.02
N ARG A 38 -4.09 -0.45 12.08
CA ARG A 38 -5.31 -1.21 12.32
C ARG A 38 -4.98 -2.69 12.27
N ALA A 39 -4.57 -3.23 13.42
CA ALA A 39 -4.45 -4.66 13.60
C ALA A 39 -5.78 -5.29 13.16
N LEU A 40 -5.72 -6.36 12.35
CA LEU A 40 -6.94 -7.11 11.95
C LEU A 40 -7.53 -7.93 13.11
N PHE A 41 -7.14 -7.60 14.33
CA PHE A 41 -7.59 -8.23 15.56
C PHE A 41 -8.55 -7.30 16.30
N THR A 42 -9.38 -7.90 17.13
CA THR A 42 -10.13 -7.19 18.17
C THR A 42 -9.14 -6.35 18.98
N GLU A 43 -9.35 -5.03 19.04
CA GLU A 43 -8.54 -4.12 19.85
C GLU A 43 -8.53 -4.63 21.30
N LYS A 44 -7.34 -4.94 21.81
CA LYS A 44 -7.17 -5.38 23.19
C LYS A 44 -6.86 -4.16 24.03
N PHE A 45 -7.61 -3.97 25.10
CA PHE A 45 -7.38 -2.88 26.05
C PHE A 45 -6.83 -3.44 27.37
N ARG A 46 -5.85 -2.75 27.96
CA ARG A 46 -5.37 -2.97 29.33
C ARG A 46 -5.31 -1.63 30.04
N ASP A 47 -5.94 -1.53 31.21
CA ASP A 47 -6.02 -0.30 32.00
C ASP A 47 -6.53 0.92 31.20
N GLY A 48 -7.50 0.69 30.30
CA GLY A 48 -8.07 1.73 29.44
C GLY A 48 -7.21 2.14 28.24
N LYS A 49 -6.04 1.53 28.03
CA LYS A 49 -5.15 1.79 26.89
C LYS A 49 -5.18 0.65 25.88
N ALA A 50 -5.21 0.98 24.59
CA ALA A 50 -5.07 0.00 23.53
C ALA A 50 -3.67 -0.63 23.60
N LEU A 51 -3.60 -1.95 23.58
CA LEU A 51 -2.33 -2.66 23.53
C LEU A 51 -1.80 -2.67 22.10
N PRO A 52 -0.47 -2.47 21.94
CA PRO A 52 0.13 -2.57 20.64
C PRO A 52 -0.01 -3.99 20.06
N PRO A 53 0.04 -4.11 18.73
CA PRO A 53 0.04 -5.40 18.03
C PRO A 53 1.21 -6.28 18.47
N HIS A 54 1.03 -7.61 18.51
CA HIS A 54 2.12 -8.52 18.83
C HIS A 54 3.21 -8.49 17.75
N LYS A 55 4.50 -8.41 18.14
CA LYS A 55 5.64 -8.37 17.21
C LYS A 55 5.64 -9.53 16.21
N ASP A 56 5.36 -10.76 16.66
CA ASP A 56 5.27 -11.90 15.74
C ASP A 56 4.17 -11.75 14.68
N TRP A 57 3.07 -11.08 15.02
CA TRP A 57 2.05 -10.80 14.01
C TRP A 57 2.53 -9.74 13.02
N VAL A 58 3.20 -8.70 13.51
CA VAL A 58 3.77 -7.66 12.62
C VAL A 58 4.74 -8.30 11.62
N LYS A 59 5.63 -9.16 12.13
CA LYS A 59 6.64 -9.88 11.34
C LYS A 59 6.04 -10.88 10.35
N ASN A 60 5.11 -11.72 10.81
CA ASN A 60 4.68 -12.89 10.04
C ASN A 60 3.39 -12.66 9.23
N VAL A 61 2.63 -11.62 9.53
CA VAL A 61 1.32 -11.37 8.90
C VAL A 61 1.24 -9.97 8.30
N PHE A 62 1.53 -8.93 9.09
CA PHE A 62 1.35 -7.54 8.63
C PHE A 62 2.28 -7.21 7.47
N ILE A 63 3.60 -7.33 7.68
CA ILE A 63 4.62 -6.98 6.67
C ILE A 63 4.42 -7.81 5.39
N PRO A 64 4.36 -9.16 5.44
CA PRO A 64 4.22 -9.97 4.22
C PRO A 64 2.92 -9.67 3.44
N ARG A 65 1.83 -9.33 4.13
CA ARG A 65 0.58 -8.95 3.48
C ARG A 65 0.66 -7.59 2.80
N HIS A 66 1.34 -6.62 3.42
CA HIS A 66 1.54 -5.29 2.85
C HIS A 66 2.47 -5.35 1.64
N GLU A 67 3.55 -6.13 1.70
CA GLU A 67 4.46 -6.36 0.55
C GLU A 67 3.72 -6.97 -0.64
N LYS A 68 2.90 -8.02 -0.42
CA LYS A 68 2.07 -8.61 -1.49
C LYS A 68 1.10 -7.60 -2.09
N THR A 69 0.54 -6.71 -1.26
CA THR A 69 -0.38 -5.68 -1.71
C THR A 69 0.34 -4.58 -2.48
N LEU A 70 1.55 -4.21 -2.05
CA LEU A 70 2.42 -3.24 -2.73
C LEU A 70 2.78 -3.73 -4.12
N LYS A 71 3.22 -4.98 -4.24
CA LYS A 71 3.51 -5.61 -5.54
C LYS A 71 2.32 -5.53 -6.49
N ARG A 72 1.11 -5.90 -6.02
CA ARG A 72 -0.11 -5.81 -6.82
C ARG A 72 -0.46 -4.38 -7.24
N ALA A 73 -0.17 -3.38 -6.40
CA ALA A 73 -0.40 -1.98 -6.73
C ALA A 73 0.59 -1.49 -7.80
N GLN A 74 1.86 -1.90 -7.71
CA GLN A 74 2.89 -1.63 -8.71
C GLN A 74 2.54 -2.29 -10.05
N ASP A 75 2.17 -3.58 -10.07
CA ASP A 75 1.73 -4.28 -11.29
C ASP A 75 0.52 -3.58 -11.94
N ARG A 76 -0.38 -3.00 -11.14
CA ARG A 76 -1.53 -2.26 -11.62
C ARG A 76 -1.13 -0.91 -12.21
N LEU A 77 -0.15 -0.23 -11.63
CA LEU A 77 0.39 1.03 -12.15
C LEU A 77 1.02 0.80 -13.52
N GLU A 78 1.87 -0.21 -13.66
CA GLU A 78 2.52 -0.56 -14.93
C GLU A 78 1.49 -0.81 -16.04
N LYS A 79 0.41 -1.55 -15.74
CA LYS A 79 -0.68 -1.79 -16.69
C LYS A 79 -1.46 -0.54 -17.08
N LEU A 80 -1.61 0.42 -16.16
CA LEU A 80 -2.28 1.69 -16.46
C LEU A 80 -1.39 2.58 -17.35
N GLU A 81 -0.09 2.62 -17.07
CA GLU A 81 0.89 3.37 -17.86
C GLU A 81 1.10 2.77 -19.25
N GLY A 82 1.09 1.45 -19.39
CA GLY A 82 1.13 0.77 -20.69
C GLY A 82 -0.10 1.05 -21.56
N LYS A 83 -1.29 1.11 -20.95
CA LYS A 83 -2.55 1.42 -21.66
C LYS A 83 -2.66 2.89 -22.09
N ASP A 84 -2.05 3.80 -21.35
CA ASP A 84 -2.00 5.22 -21.75
C ASP A 84 -1.06 5.43 -22.94
N LYS A 85 -0.01 4.61 -23.10
CA LYS A 85 0.86 4.62 -24.29
C LYS A 85 0.14 4.18 -25.56
N ASP A 86 -0.61 3.07 -25.51
CA ASP A 86 -1.36 2.55 -26.68
C ASP A 86 -2.43 3.51 -27.21
N LYS A 87 -3.07 4.30 -26.32
CA LYS A 87 -4.09 5.28 -26.74
C LYS A 87 -3.50 6.50 -27.44
N SER A 88 -2.23 6.82 -27.18
CA SER A 88 -1.55 7.98 -27.79
C SER A 88 -1.05 7.70 -29.22
N THR A 89 -0.88 6.43 -29.59
CA THR A 89 -0.36 6.02 -30.91
C THR A 89 -1.47 5.71 -31.93
N GLY A 90 -2.74 5.67 -31.51
CA GLY A 90 -3.88 5.25 -32.34
C GLY A 90 -4.63 6.36 -33.12
N GLN A 91 -4.23 7.63 -33.02
CA GLN A 91 -4.79 8.72 -33.84
C GLN A 91 -3.85 9.08 -35.00
N GLY A 92 -3.65 8.12 -35.90
CA GLY A 92 -2.98 8.35 -37.18
C GLY A 92 -3.72 7.60 -38.26
N LEU A 93 -4.19 8.32 -39.28
CA LEU A 93 -4.64 7.81 -40.58
C LEU A 93 -6.02 7.15 -40.62
N ARG A 94 -7.06 7.97 -40.72
CA ARG A 94 -8.19 7.68 -41.61
C ARG A 94 -8.28 8.79 -42.67
N HIS A 95 -7.44 8.69 -43.68
CA HIS A 95 -7.80 9.18 -45.02
C HIS A 95 -8.68 8.10 -45.63
N HIS A 96 -9.94 8.42 -45.93
CA HIS A 96 -10.71 7.69 -46.92
C HIS A 96 -11.21 8.72 -47.95
N ASN A 97 -10.89 8.39 -49.21
CA ASN A 97 -11.28 9.05 -50.45
C ASN A 97 -12.79 9.30 -50.54
#